data_AF-A0A2T4RXX2-F1
#
_entry.id   AF-A0A2T4RXX2-F1
#
_cell.length_a   1.000
_cell.length_b   1.000
_cell.length_c   1.000
_cell.angle_alpha   90.00
_cell.angle_beta   90.00
_cell.angle_gamma   90.00
#
_symmetry.space_group_name_H-M   'P 1'
#
loop_
_entity.id
_entity.type
_entity.pdbx_description
1 polymer ?
#
loop_
_entity_poly.entity_id
_entity_poly.type
_entity_poly.pdbx_seq_one_letter_code
_entity_poly.pdbx_strand_id
1 'polypeptide(L)'
;YEGHSRDGDPGGDGLAFVFNPGDPNVIGEYGSGLGMGGLPYAFGFKLDTYVNKSFDPKGKTKPDPIDFYNKGACGAFIFADKAGTVTTQTGLPGWKAALLDVQPSNNQFQPFTIDYDGDTKEMTITYAGQNWKQ
;
A
#
# COMPACT_ATOMS: atom_id res chain seq x y z
N TYR A 1 -12.47 -5.42 5.82
CA TYR A 1 -11.07 -4.98 5.91
C TYR A 1 -10.46 -5.59 7.16
N GLU A 2 -9.13 -5.64 7.29
CA GLU A 2 -8.42 -6.32 8.37
C GLU A 2 -9.04 -6.04 9.74
N GLY A 3 -9.36 -7.10 10.49
CA GLY A 3 -10.02 -7.01 11.80
C GLY A 3 -11.52 -6.70 11.78
N HIS A 4 -12.11 -6.45 10.60
CA HIS A 4 -13.51 -6.06 10.43
C HIS A 4 -14.15 -6.79 9.23
N SER A 5 -14.64 -8.00 9.48
CA SER A 5 -15.36 -8.80 8.47
C SER A 5 -16.78 -8.30 8.24
N ARG A 6 -17.24 -8.37 6.98
CA ARG A 6 -18.64 -8.18 6.60
C ARG A 6 -19.18 -9.50 6.07
N ASP A 7 -20.26 -10.01 6.67
CA ASP A 7 -20.88 -11.29 6.28
C ASP A 7 -19.89 -12.49 6.27
N GLY A 8 -18.86 -12.44 7.13
CA GLY A 8 -17.81 -13.45 7.21
C GLY A 8 -16.63 -13.24 6.24
N ASP A 9 -16.71 -12.28 5.34
CA ASP A 9 -15.60 -11.92 4.45
C ASP A 9 -14.66 -10.91 5.13
N PRO A 10 -13.37 -11.23 5.34
CA PRO A 10 -12.40 -10.33 5.98
C PRO A 10 -12.13 -9.06 5.16
N GLY A 11 -12.51 -9.00 3.87
CA GLY A 11 -12.21 -7.91 2.96
C GLY A 11 -10.72 -7.86 2.60
N GLY A 12 -10.43 -7.53 1.34
CA GLY A 12 -9.08 -7.54 0.81
C GLY A 12 -9.08 -7.39 -0.72
N ASP A 13 -7.91 -7.31 -1.36
CA ASP A 13 -6.60 -7.19 -0.72
C ASP A 13 -6.29 -5.72 -0.40
N GLY A 14 -6.59 -4.82 -1.33
CA GLY A 14 -6.43 -3.39 -1.18
C GLY A 14 -6.29 -2.74 -2.55
N LEU A 15 -5.71 -1.54 -2.56
CA LEU A 15 -5.39 -0.82 -3.79
C LEU A 15 -4.04 -0.14 -3.66
N ALA A 16 -3.27 -0.10 -4.75
CA ALA A 16 -2.01 0.62 -4.81
C ALA A 16 -1.90 1.47 -6.08
N PHE A 17 -1.13 2.54 -5.96
CA PHE A 17 -0.71 3.40 -7.05
C PHE A 17 0.78 3.15 -7.28
N VAL A 18 1.13 2.63 -8.46
CA VAL A 18 2.45 2.06 -8.76
C VAL A 18 3.13 2.86 -9.86
N PHE A 19 4.34 3.32 -9.60
CA PHE A 19 5.25 3.92 -10.56
C PHE A 19 6.28 2.86 -10.98
N ASN A 20 6.12 2.35 -12.19
CA ASN A 20 6.96 1.29 -12.76
C ASN A 20 8.00 1.91 -13.72
N PRO A 21 9.31 1.74 -13.48
CA PRO A 21 10.35 2.18 -14.41
C PRO A 21 10.55 1.23 -15.60
N GLY A 22 9.90 0.06 -15.60
CA GLY A 22 10.01 -0.97 -16.63
C GLY A 22 9.02 -0.83 -17.79
N ASP A 23 8.62 -1.97 -18.37
CA ASP A 23 7.69 -2.04 -19.50
C ASP A 23 6.30 -1.48 -19.11
N PRO A 24 5.72 -0.54 -19.86
CA PRO A 24 4.40 0.02 -19.57
C PRO A 24 3.24 -0.97 -19.78
N ASN A 25 3.46 -2.12 -20.42
CA ASN A 25 2.42 -3.10 -20.71
C ASN A 25 2.33 -4.24 -19.68
N VAL A 26 3.15 -4.20 -18.63
CA VAL A 26 3.11 -5.19 -17.55
C VAL A 26 2.38 -4.66 -16.32
N ILE A 27 1.66 -5.55 -15.66
CA ILE A 27 1.05 -5.33 -14.35
C ILE A 27 1.68 -6.31 -13.35
N GLY A 28 1.79 -5.91 -12.09
CA GLY A 28 2.31 -6.80 -11.05
C GLY A 28 1.28 -7.82 -10.57
N GLU A 29 1.74 -8.68 -9.66
CA GLU A 29 0.96 -9.78 -9.09
C GLU A 29 -0.21 -9.27 -8.23
N TYR A 30 -1.28 -10.08 -8.19
CA TYR A 30 -2.47 -9.85 -7.37
C TYR A 30 -2.24 -10.25 -5.90
N GLY A 31 -3.27 -10.16 -5.06
CA GLY A 31 -3.13 -10.54 -3.64
C GLY A 31 -2.32 -9.50 -2.88
N SER A 32 -1.42 -10.01 -2.02
CA SER A 32 -0.41 -9.21 -1.32
C SER A 32 0.51 -8.42 -2.25
N GLY A 33 0.59 -8.78 -3.53
CA GLY A 33 1.36 -8.06 -4.55
C GLY A 33 0.79 -6.68 -4.89
N LEU A 34 -0.52 -6.46 -4.68
CA LEU A 34 -1.25 -5.22 -4.97
C LEU A 34 -0.92 -4.57 -6.33
N GLY A 35 -0.64 -5.39 -7.36
CA GLY A 35 -0.27 -4.91 -8.69
C GLY A 35 1.14 -4.36 -8.82
N MET A 36 1.96 -4.40 -7.75
CA MET A 36 3.41 -4.08 -7.79
C MET A 36 4.28 -5.33 -7.77
N GLY A 37 3.82 -6.41 -7.12
CA GLY A 37 4.54 -7.68 -7.02
C GLY A 37 5.18 -8.10 -8.34
N GLY A 38 6.48 -8.36 -8.35
CA GLY A 38 7.19 -8.79 -9.56
C GLY A 38 7.65 -7.68 -10.50
N LEU A 39 7.32 -6.41 -10.25
CA LEU A 39 7.82 -5.26 -11.02
C LEU A 39 9.13 -4.74 -10.40
N PRO A 40 10.31 -4.97 -11.01
CA PRO A 40 11.58 -4.58 -10.41
C PRO A 40 11.73 -3.07 -10.26
N TYR A 41 12.23 -2.63 -9.11
CA TYR A 41 12.50 -1.21 -8.80
C TYR A 41 11.27 -0.28 -8.87
N ALA A 42 10.06 -0.83 -8.94
CA ALA A 42 8.85 -0.06 -8.83
C ALA A 42 8.69 0.52 -7.42
N PHE A 43 8.01 1.65 -7.30
CA PHE A 43 7.66 2.26 -6.02
C PHE A 43 6.25 2.85 -6.09
N GLY A 44 5.68 3.21 -4.95
CA GLY A 44 4.31 3.67 -4.91
C GLY A 44 3.74 3.79 -3.51
N PHE A 45 2.42 3.88 -3.45
CA PHE A 45 1.66 3.97 -2.21
C PHE A 45 0.48 3.00 -2.24
N LYS A 46 0.23 2.32 -1.11
CA LYS A 46 -0.90 1.43 -0.95
C LYS A 46 -1.88 1.89 0.11
N LEU A 47 -3.16 1.64 -0.14
CA LEU A 47 -4.25 1.56 0.83
C LEU A 47 -4.56 0.07 1.00
N ASP A 48 -4.01 -0.52 2.04
CA ASP A 48 -4.08 -1.95 2.29
C ASP A 48 -5.23 -2.29 3.23
N THR A 49 -6.09 -3.21 2.80
CA THR A 49 -7.24 -3.66 3.59
C THR A 49 -7.08 -5.09 4.11
N TYR A 50 -5.98 -5.77 3.80
CA TYR A 50 -5.68 -7.13 4.24
C TYR A 50 -4.21 -7.25 4.67
N VAL A 51 -3.96 -7.27 5.97
CA VAL A 51 -2.59 -7.21 6.50
C VAL A 51 -1.92 -8.58 6.47
N ASN A 52 -0.97 -8.78 5.55
CA ASN A 52 -0.30 -10.07 5.37
C ASN A 52 0.76 -10.31 6.46
N LYS A 53 0.62 -11.40 7.22
CA LYS A 53 1.46 -11.69 8.40
C LYS A 53 2.72 -12.53 8.10
N SER A 54 2.90 -12.94 6.86
CA SER A 54 4.03 -13.75 6.39
C SER A 54 4.42 -13.35 4.97
N PHE A 55 5.64 -13.71 4.56
CA PHE A 55 6.05 -13.56 3.16
C PHE A 55 5.13 -14.37 2.25
N ASP A 56 4.66 -13.75 1.17
CA ASP A 56 3.85 -14.39 0.14
C ASP A 56 4.67 -14.53 -1.15
N PRO A 57 5.06 -15.75 -1.53
CA PRO A 57 5.81 -15.98 -2.75
C PRO A 57 5.01 -15.70 -4.03
N LYS A 58 3.66 -15.75 -3.99
CA LYS A 58 2.83 -15.50 -5.17
C LYS A 58 2.70 -14.00 -5.44
N GLY A 59 2.39 -13.21 -4.41
CA GLY A 59 2.41 -11.76 -4.50
C GLY A 59 3.82 -11.15 -4.57
N LYS A 60 4.87 -11.95 -4.29
CA LYS A 60 6.26 -11.47 -4.11
C LYS A 60 6.35 -10.34 -3.08
N THR A 61 5.65 -10.48 -1.96
CA THR A 61 5.54 -9.41 -0.96
C THR A 61 6.00 -9.89 0.40
N LYS A 62 6.79 -9.04 1.08
CA LYS A 62 7.15 -9.22 2.50
C LYS A 62 5.94 -9.03 3.41
N PRO A 63 5.96 -9.58 4.63
CA PRO A 63 4.90 -9.33 5.59
C PRO A 63 4.75 -7.83 5.87
N ASP A 64 3.52 -7.43 6.16
CA ASP A 64 3.22 -6.11 6.63
C ASP A 64 3.76 -5.83 8.04
N PRO A 65 3.90 -4.56 8.43
CA PRO A 65 4.31 -4.19 9.77
C PRO A 65 3.39 -4.80 10.82
N ILE A 66 4.00 -5.42 11.85
CA ILE A 66 3.28 -6.03 12.98
C ILE A 66 2.33 -5.04 13.69
N ASP A 67 2.65 -3.75 13.61
CA ASP A 67 1.84 -2.68 14.18
C ASP A 67 0.43 -2.58 13.58
N PHE A 68 0.16 -3.18 12.41
CA PHE A 68 -1.15 -3.15 11.77
C PHE A 68 -1.97 -4.44 11.96
N TYR A 69 -1.39 -5.48 12.56
CA TYR A 69 -2.04 -6.80 12.66
C TYR A 69 -3.38 -6.72 13.41
N ASN A 70 -4.47 -7.10 12.74
CA ASN A 70 -5.84 -7.06 13.25
C ASN A 70 -6.36 -5.67 13.69
N LYS A 71 -5.77 -4.57 13.20
CA LYS A 71 -6.13 -3.21 13.68
C LYS A 71 -6.94 -2.37 12.69
N GLY A 72 -7.02 -2.77 11.42
CA GLY A 72 -7.70 -2.02 10.38
C GLY A 72 -6.88 -1.91 9.10
N ALA A 73 -7.47 -1.25 8.10
CA ALA A 73 -6.77 -0.88 6.88
C ALA A 73 -5.68 0.17 7.16
N CYS A 74 -4.63 0.17 6.35
CA CYS A 74 -3.48 1.06 6.50
C CYS A 74 -3.06 1.73 5.19
N GLY A 75 -2.40 2.88 5.33
CA GLY A 75 -1.75 3.63 4.25
C GLY A 75 -0.23 3.57 4.41
N ALA A 76 0.49 3.25 3.33
CA ALA A 76 1.94 3.16 3.37
C ALA A 76 2.59 3.33 1.99
N PHE A 77 3.77 3.92 1.94
CA PHE A 77 4.65 3.79 0.80
C PHE A 77 5.19 2.36 0.68
N ILE A 78 5.37 1.91 -0.56
CA ILE A 78 5.87 0.59 -0.91
C ILE A 78 6.93 0.70 -2.01
N PHE A 79 7.89 -0.20 -1.99
CA PHE A 79 8.91 -0.31 -3.02
C PHE A 79 9.27 -1.76 -3.29
N ALA A 80 9.68 -2.04 -4.52
CA ALA A 80 10.14 -3.35 -4.97
C ALA A 80 11.66 -3.36 -5.14
N ASP A 81 12.29 -4.46 -4.74
CA ASP A 81 13.72 -4.67 -5.03
C ASP A 81 13.97 -5.10 -6.49
N LYS A 82 15.22 -5.43 -6.80
CA LYS A 82 15.63 -5.87 -8.15
C LYS A 82 14.94 -7.14 -8.66
N ALA A 83 14.37 -7.96 -7.76
CA ALA A 83 13.63 -9.16 -8.11
C ALA A 83 12.11 -8.91 -8.20
N GLY A 84 11.69 -7.68 -7.95
CA GLY A 84 10.28 -7.30 -7.84
C GLY A 84 9.67 -7.66 -6.49
N THR A 85 10.49 -7.88 -5.44
CA THR A 85 9.96 -8.20 -4.11
C THR A 85 9.51 -6.93 -3.39
N VAL A 86 8.23 -6.82 -3.10
CA VAL A 86 7.60 -5.64 -2.49
C VAL A 86 7.85 -5.62 -0.99
N THR A 87 8.18 -4.43 -0.47
CA THR A 87 8.32 -4.13 0.95
C THR A 87 7.46 -2.93 1.32
N THR A 88 6.64 -3.06 2.38
CA THR A 88 5.96 -1.94 3.03
C THR A 88 6.97 -1.11 3.82
N GLN A 89 7.09 0.18 3.49
CA GLN A 89 7.99 1.08 4.20
C GLN A 89 7.34 1.59 5.49
N THR A 90 7.92 1.25 6.63
CA THR A 90 7.36 1.59 7.95
C THR A 90 7.40 3.09 8.26
N GLY A 91 8.38 3.82 7.70
CA GLY A 91 8.52 5.26 7.84
C GLY A 91 9.97 5.73 7.71
N LEU A 92 10.13 7.05 7.68
CA LEU A 92 11.41 7.78 7.79
C LEU A 92 11.20 8.96 8.75
N PRO A 93 12.26 9.66 9.21
CA PRO A 93 12.06 10.89 9.96
C PRO A 93 11.13 11.86 9.20
N GLY A 94 10.00 12.23 9.81
CA GLY A 94 8.99 13.12 9.22
C GLY A 94 7.68 12.44 8.78
N TRP A 95 7.65 11.13 8.58
CA TRP A 95 6.43 10.39 8.22
C TRP A 95 6.50 8.90 8.59
N LYS A 96 5.36 8.24 8.71
CA LYS A 96 5.29 6.79 8.92
C LYS A 96 4.10 6.17 8.22
N ALA A 97 4.19 4.88 7.90
CA ALA A 97 3.01 4.10 7.59
C ALA A 97 2.03 4.18 8.78
N ALA A 98 0.73 4.21 8.49
CA ALA A 98 -0.30 4.44 9.50
C ALA A 98 -1.58 3.69 9.18
N LEU A 99 -2.36 3.38 10.22
CA LEU A 99 -3.77 3.00 10.03
C LEU A 99 -4.52 4.17 9.39
N LEU A 100 -5.52 3.86 8.56
CA LEU A 100 -6.37 4.88 7.97
C LEU A 100 -7.22 5.54 9.06
N ASP A 101 -7.21 6.86 9.14
CA ASP A 101 -8.06 7.62 10.06
C ASP A 101 -9.55 7.40 9.74
N VAL A 102 -9.85 7.26 8.44
CA VAL A 102 -11.18 6.89 7.94
C VAL A 102 -11.12 5.45 7.39
N GLN A 103 -11.70 4.51 8.13
CA GLN A 103 -11.74 3.10 7.72
C GLN A 103 -12.84 2.83 6.67
N PRO A 104 -12.61 1.95 5.68
CA PRO A 104 -13.55 1.70 4.57
C PRO A 104 -14.69 0.77 5.01
N SER A 105 -15.65 1.32 5.77
CA SER A 105 -16.72 0.54 6.42
C SER A 105 -18.05 0.50 5.67
N ASN A 106 -18.27 1.38 4.69
CA ASN A 106 -19.60 1.65 4.12
C ASN A 106 -19.60 1.90 2.61
N ASN A 107 -18.54 1.52 1.89
CA ASN A 107 -18.40 1.67 0.43
C ASN A 107 -18.57 3.11 -0.08
N GLN A 108 -18.31 4.12 0.75
CA GLN A 108 -18.31 5.51 0.31
C GLN A 108 -16.97 5.90 -0.31
N PHE A 109 -17.01 6.65 -1.40
CA PHE A 109 -15.81 7.26 -1.97
C PHE A 109 -15.20 8.24 -0.97
N GLN A 110 -13.88 8.20 -0.87
CA GLN A 110 -13.10 9.15 -0.08
C GLN A 110 -12.23 9.98 -1.02
N PRO A 111 -12.00 11.27 -0.71
CA PRO A 111 -11.03 12.08 -1.43
C PRO A 111 -9.64 11.45 -1.35
N PHE A 112 -8.96 11.43 -2.50
CA PHE A 112 -7.59 10.92 -2.60
C PHE A 112 -6.77 11.78 -3.56
N THR A 113 -5.56 12.16 -3.15
CA THR A 113 -4.62 12.91 -3.99
C THR A 113 -3.21 12.33 -3.90
N ILE A 114 -2.51 12.36 -5.02
CA ILE A 114 -1.06 12.16 -5.12
C ILE A 114 -0.50 13.42 -5.76
N ASP A 115 0.38 14.09 -5.05
CA ASP A 115 1.10 15.26 -5.52
C ASP A 115 2.60 14.97 -5.50
N TYR A 116 3.30 15.29 -6.58
CA TYR A 116 4.74 15.09 -6.70
C TYR A 116 5.40 16.36 -7.19
N ASP A 117 6.28 16.91 -6.35
CA ASP A 117 7.09 18.08 -6.68
C ASP A 117 8.36 17.63 -7.42
N GLY A 118 8.43 18.03 -8.70
CA GLY A 118 9.54 17.70 -9.58
C GLY A 118 10.86 18.39 -9.25
N ASP A 119 10.88 19.44 -8.41
CA ASP A 119 12.10 20.13 -7.95
C ASP A 119 12.61 19.50 -6.66
N THR A 120 11.75 19.40 -5.64
CA THR A 120 12.11 18.87 -4.31
C THR A 120 12.13 17.35 -4.24
N LYS A 121 11.54 16.67 -5.24
CA LYS A 121 11.36 15.21 -5.31
C LYS A 121 10.45 14.63 -4.23
N GLU A 122 9.63 15.49 -3.66
CA GLU A 122 8.73 15.18 -2.56
C GLU A 122 7.40 14.65 -3.09
N MET A 123 6.96 13.50 -2.57
CA MET A 123 5.67 12.91 -2.87
C MET A 123 4.74 13.06 -1.68
N THR A 124 3.63 13.76 -1.86
CA THR A 124 2.57 13.92 -0.86
C THR A 124 1.34 13.12 -1.26
N ILE A 125 0.90 12.24 -0.37
CA ILE A 125 -0.32 11.44 -0.50
C ILE A 125 -1.32 11.95 0.52
N THR A 126 -2.56 12.18 0.09
CA THR A 126 -3.67 12.48 1.00
C THR A 126 -4.81 11.50 0.76
N TYR A 127 -5.30 10.87 1.83
CA TYR A 127 -6.50 10.04 1.81
C TYR A 127 -7.45 10.50 2.92
N ALA A 128 -8.66 10.92 2.57
CA ALA A 128 -9.68 11.38 3.53
C ALA A 128 -9.16 12.44 4.54
N GLY A 129 -8.19 13.28 4.12
CA GLY A 129 -7.55 14.30 4.95
C GLY A 129 -6.29 13.85 5.71
N GLN A 130 -6.00 12.54 5.77
CA GLN A 130 -4.77 11.99 6.33
C GLN A 130 -3.63 12.09 5.32
N ASN A 131 -2.42 12.47 5.76
CA ASN A 131 -1.29 12.77 4.88
C ASN A 131 -0.08 11.88 5.12
N TRP A 132 0.59 11.49 4.02
CA TRP A 132 1.93 10.89 4.01
C TRP A 132 2.80 11.67 3.06
N LYS A 133 4.08 11.81 3.40
CA LYS A 133 4.97 12.72 2.70
C LYS A 133 6.38 12.15 2.70
N GLN A 134 6.88 11.74 1.54
CA GLN A 134 8.21 11.15 1.38
C GLN A 134 9.10 11.96 0.44
#